data_AF-A0AAE1ZGH2-F1
#
_entry.id   AF-A0AAE1ZGH2-F1
#
_cell.length_a   1.000
_cell.length_b   1.000
_cell.length_c   1.000
_cell.angle_alpha   90.00
_cell.angle_beta   90.00
_cell.angle_gamma   90.00
#
_symmetry.space_group_name_H-M   'P 1'
#
loop_
_entity.id
_entity.type
_entity.pdbx_description
1 polymer ?
#
loop_
_entity_poly.entity_id
_entity_poly.type
_entity_poly.pdbx_seq_one_letter_code
_entity_poly.pdbx_strand_id
1 'polypeptide(L)'
;MIKHSKIVLFLLTSSSLFNLLSNSNNLKFCTDHRNVTLNIESDNCYIVQLNLAKQRHIVKLIKPNENTSLELPCHLCSNENLTNFQWFRIVRNKFNASIFILNNKTLYNSRWILNEHLFESISSITSINNKILLNNPCLVNYTNELVYNNFNPTIDSGTYVCRALNDIEHPVNFIWYHIDYINSYKDKLYKLNIPTIQYKSQSITNLYQLEQLQQEIMNEINHSDYFHDYTFNLLSITSKSFHNLTHYQQCKPITIQYNRVCYIRIPRVLPYNIHIYSQEIQLIYLILINGFIEFGQFYNNIEQLNLWRVFEKSAENLAQNLNFKLFLNKTYLYIPCQYNLFKQLPNLNKTFQPLNIYNLYIIITYNIKCNQLDNIEIMHRILKYDISKMKINLLDYHNRKYMKLEKLAIEHDKLITLDCYFNDKYTCSINTTNNKQYTIIWRTIIIHLLNVLH
;
A
#
# COMPACT_ATOMS: atom_id res chain seq x y z
N MET A 1 -38.66 22.22 59.99
CA MET A 1 -37.93 21.17 60.74
C MET A 1 -38.32 19.81 60.20
N ILE A 2 -37.35 19.14 59.57
CA ILE A 2 -37.17 17.68 59.42
C ILE A 2 -38.40 16.86 58.98
N LYS A 3 -38.43 16.50 57.69
CA LYS A 3 -38.90 15.18 57.23
C LYS A 3 -38.16 14.80 55.94
N HIS A 4 -36.91 14.41 56.10
CA HIS A 4 -36.17 13.62 55.12
C HIS A 4 -35.83 12.26 55.72
N SER A 5 -35.64 11.30 54.83
CA SER A 5 -35.09 9.96 55.09
C SER A 5 -36.11 8.83 55.28
N LYS A 6 -36.83 8.52 54.19
CA LYS A 6 -37.10 7.14 53.75
C LYS A 6 -37.30 7.19 52.22
N ILE A 7 -36.21 6.97 51.46
CA ILE A 7 -36.08 6.60 50.03
C ILE A 7 -34.67 7.06 49.62
N VAL A 8 -33.64 6.31 50.01
CA VAL A 8 -32.29 6.33 49.39
C VAL A 8 -31.58 4.98 49.59
N LEU A 9 -31.95 4.18 50.59
CA LEU A 9 -31.23 2.95 50.93
C LEU A 9 -31.65 1.70 50.13
N PHE A 10 -31.86 1.83 48.82
CA PHE A 10 -32.04 0.67 47.92
C PHE A 10 -31.38 0.83 46.53
N LEU A 11 -30.52 1.84 46.36
CA LEU A 11 -29.84 2.12 45.08
C LEU A 11 -28.29 2.16 45.19
N LEU A 12 -27.73 1.70 46.30
CA LEU A 12 -26.27 1.73 46.54
C LEU A 12 -25.61 0.34 46.70
N THR A 13 -26.31 -0.74 46.35
CA THR A 13 -25.75 -2.11 46.34
C THR A 13 -25.79 -2.78 44.98
N SER A 14 -26.11 -2.05 43.91
CA SER A 14 -26.14 -2.57 42.52
C SER A 14 -25.14 -1.89 41.57
N SER A 15 -24.28 -0.98 42.05
CA SER A 15 -23.34 -0.22 41.20
C SER A 15 -21.86 -0.59 41.34
N SER A 16 -21.52 -1.67 42.06
CA SER A 16 -20.12 -2.11 42.25
C SER A 16 -19.89 -3.60 41.94
N LEU A 17 -20.74 -4.21 41.11
CA LEU A 17 -20.63 -5.62 40.70
C LEU A 17 -20.62 -5.84 39.18
N PHE A 18 -20.53 -4.77 38.39
CA PHE A 18 -20.34 -4.89 36.94
C PHE A 18 -18.86 -4.79 36.56
N ASN A 19 -18.33 -5.95 36.17
CA ASN A 19 -17.17 -6.17 35.30
C ASN A 19 -15.76 -6.14 35.93
N LEU A 20 -15.58 -6.91 37.00
CA LEU A 20 -14.38 -7.74 37.16
C LEU A 20 -14.73 -9.18 36.74
N LEU A 21 -15.23 -9.34 35.52
CA LEU A 21 -15.11 -10.61 34.84
C LEU A 21 -13.64 -10.71 34.43
N SER A 22 -12.87 -11.41 35.25
CA SER A 22 -11.66 -12.09 34.79
C SER A 22 -12.09 -13.02 33.66
N ASN A 23 -12.16 -12.49 32.43
CA ASN A 23 -12.25 -13.31 31.24
C ASN A 23 -10.95 -14.12 31.22
N SER A 24 -11.05 -15.37 31.66
CA SER A 24 -9.99 -16.35 31.48
C SER A 24 -9.62 -16.36 30.01
N ASN A 25 -8.39 -15.96 29.73
CA ASN A 25 -7.81 -15.99 28.40
C ASN A 25 -7.89 -17.40 27.81
N ASN A 26 -8.74 -17.57 26.82
CA ASN A 26 -8.84 -18.82 26.08
C ASN A 26 -7.99 -18.74 24.80
N LEU A 27 -6.78 -18.20 24.88
CA LEU A 27 -5.79 -18.40 23.80
C LEU A 27 -5.17 -19.77 23.99
N LYS A 28 -5.34 -20.63 23.00
CA LYS A 28 -4.72 -21.96 22.98
C LYS A 28 -3.32 -21.89 22.36
N PHE A 29 -2.47 -22.82 22.74
CA PHE A 29 -1.18 -22.99 22.10
C PHE A 29 -1.34 -23.47 20.66
N CYS A 30 -0.43 -23.03 19.79
CA CYS A 30 -0.38 -23.49 18.41
C CYS A 30 -0.04 -24.98 18.36
N THR A 31 -0.64 -25.71 17.40
CA THR A 31 -0.42 -27.14 17.22
C THR A 31 0.93 -27.48 16.60
N ASP A 32 1.58 -26.51 15.95
CA ASP A 32 2.92 -26.68 15.41
C ASP A 32 3.94 -26.65 16.55
N HIS A 33 4.62 -27.78 16.77
CA HIS A 33 5.77 -27.90 17.68
C HIS A 33 6.99 -27.19 17.09
N ARG A 34 6.94 -25.86 16.97
CA ARG A 34 8.16 -25.08 16.75
C ARG A 34 8.94 -25.12 18.06
N ASN A 35 9.95 -25.98 18.13
CA ASN A 35 10.91 -25.99 19.24
C ASN A 35 11.79 -24.74 19.12
N VAL A 36 11.28 -23.61 19.59
CA VAL A 36 12.06 -22.36 19.69
C VAL A 36 12.61 -22.27 21.09
N THR A 37 13.93 -22.42 21.23
CA THR A 37 14.64 -22.14 22.48
C THR A 37 14.98 -20.65 22.54
N LEU A 38 14.65 -20.00 23.66
CA LEU A 38 15.10 -18.63 23.97
C LEU A 38 16.60 -18.64 24.30
N ASN A 39 17.45 -18.75 23.27
CA ASN A 39 18.90 -18.61 23.41
C ASN A 39 19.33 -17.14 23.26
N ILE A 40 18.85 -16.28 24.15
CA ILE A 40 19.34 -14.91 24.28
C ILE A 40 19.89 -14.75 25.69
N GLU A 41 21.15 -14.35 25.81
CA GLU A 41 21.76 -13.95 27.09
C GLU A 41 20.88 -12.86 27.74
N SER A 42 20.55 -13.02 29.03
CA SER A 42 19.52 -12.22 29.73
C SER A 42 19.73 -10.71 29.61
N ASP A 43 20.98 -10.25 29.69
CA ASP A 43 21.31 -8.83 29.68
C ASP A 43 21.11 -8.20 28.30
N ASN A 44 21.39 -8.96 27.23
CA ASN A 44 21.17 -8.51 25.86
C ASN A 44 19.66 -8.45 25.54
N CYS A 45 18.87 -9.38 26.09
CA CYS A 45 17.41 -9.38 25.95
C CYS A 45 16.76 -8.11 26.53
N TYR A 46 17.12 -7.72 27.75
CA TYR A 46 16.53 -6.54 28.39
C TYR A 46 16.88 -5.24 27.66
N ILE A 47 18.10 -5.13 27.11
CA ILE A 47 18.50 -3.99 26.27
C ILE A 47 17.61 -3.90 25.02
N VAL A 48 17.34 -5.02 24.36
CA VAL A 48 16.43 -5.07 23.19
C VAL A 48 15.01 -4.65 23.59
N GLN A 49 14.47 -5.20 24.68
CA GLN A 49 13.16 -4.80 25.21
C GLN A 49 13.09 -3.28 25.46
N LEU A 50 14.09 -2.71 26.13
CA LEU A 50 14.14 -1.26 26.41
C LEU A 50 14.21 -0.43 25.13
N ASN A 51 14.97 -0.86 24.13
CA ASN A 51 15.07 -0.14 22.87
C ASN A 51 13.75 -0.17 22.10
N LEU A 52 13.07 -1.31 22.07
CA LEU A 52 11.74 -1.44 21.46
C LEU A 52 10.69 -0.64 22.24
N ALA A 53 10.75 -0.64 23.57
CA ALA A 53 9.87 0.17 24.43
C ALA A 53 10.10 1.68 24.26
N LYS A 54 11.32 2.11 23.88
CA LYS A 54 11.61 3.51 23.50
C LYS A 54 11.10 3.81 22.08
N GLN A 55 11.22 2.87 21.15
CA GLN A 55 10.69 3.01 19.79
C GLN A 55 9.16 3.05 19.77
N ARG A 56 8.53 2.24 20.63
CA ARG A 56 7.09 2.05 20.87
C ARG A 56 6.27 1.51 19.71
N HIS A 57 6.42 2.11 18.54
CA HIS A 57 5.55 1.90 17.40
C HIS A 57 6.22 0.98 16.39
N ILE A 58 5.76 -0.26 16.33
CA ILE A 58 6.12 -1.24 15.30
C ILE A 58 4.93 -1.35 14.37
N VAL A 59 5.04 -0.80 13.17
CA VAL A 59 3.92 -0.78 12.22
C VAL A 59 4.18 -1.81 11.13
N LYS A 60 3.15 -2.61 10.81
CA LYS A 60 3.18 -3.57 9.71
C LYS A 60 1.99 -3.33 8.81
N LEU A 61 2.29 -3.04 7.54
CA LEU A 61 1.26 -2.89 6.52
C LEU A 61 0.90 -4.25 5.93
N ILE A 62 -0.39 -4.52 5.83
CA ILE A 62 -0.95 -5.70 5.18
C ILE A 62 -1.86 -5.28 4.03
N LYS A 63 -2.05 -6.19 3.08
CA LYS A 63 -2.92 -5.95 1.94
C LYS A 63 -4.39 -5.97 2.38
N PRO A 64 -5.22 -5.02 1.95
CA PRO A 64 -6.65 -5.06 2.22
C PRO A 64 -7.31 -6.26 1.53
N ASN A 65 -8.37 -6.80 2.15
CA ASN A 65 -9.23 -7.86 1.59
C ASN A 65 -8.53 -9.19 1.25
N GLU A 66 -7.31 -9.40 1.71
CA GLU A 66 -6.58 -10.65 1.55
C GLU A 66 -6.17 -11.16 2.92
N ASN A 67 -6.55 -12.41 3.23
CA ASN A 67 -6.14 -13.02 4.49
C ASN A 67 -4.66 -13.38 4.42
N THR A 68 -3.94 -13.15 5.51
CA THR A 68 -2.49 -13.37 5.58
C THR A 68 -2.11 -14.08 6.87
N SER A 69 -0.96 -14.75 6.87
CA SER A 69 -0.36 -15.21 8.12
C SER A 69 0.37 -14.06 8.80
N LEU A 70 0.27 -14.00 10.12
CA LEU A 70 0.88 -12.96 10.94
C LEU A 70 1.43 -13.57 12.22
N GLU A 71 2.62 -13.14 12.59
CA GLU A 71 3.29 -13.53 13.82
C GLU A 71 3.80 -12.27 14.50
N LEU A 72 3.42 -12.08 15.77
CA LEU A 72 3.78 -10.92 16.57
C LEU A 72 4.62 -11.38 17.76
N PRO A 73 5.88 -10.93 17.86
CA PRO A 73 6.73 -11.36 18.95
C PRO A 73 6.31 -10.71 20.27
N CYS A 74 6.22 -11.52 21.33
CA CYS A 74 6.26 -11.00 22.69
C CYS A 74 7.72 -11.07 23.14
N HIS A 75 8.39 -9.91 23.21
CA HIS A 75 9.81 -9.84 23.54
C HIS A 75 10.02 -10.13 25.03
N LEU A 76 9.99 -11.41 25.42
CA LEU A 76 10.19 -11.86 26.78
C LEU A 76 11.62 -12.38 26.99
N CYS A 77 12.17 -12.13 28.17
CA CYS A 77 13.46 -12.66 28.58
C CYS A 77 13.31 -14.03 29.24
N SER A 78 14.37 -14.84 29.19
CA SER A 78 14.34 -16.24 29.63
C SER A 78 14.04 -16.43 31.12
N ASN A 79 14.20 -15.40 31.94
CA ASN A 79 13.89 -15.37 33.38
C ASN A 79 12.46 -14.91 33.70
N GLU A 80 11.69 -14.47 32.71
CA GLU A 80 10.32 -13.96 32.91
C GLU A 80 9.30 -15.11 32.89
N ASN A 81 8.36 -15.10 33.84
CA ASN A 81 7.31 -16.11 33.89
C ASN A 81 6.18 -15.78 32.89
N LEU A 82 6.02 -16.62 31.87
CA LEU A 82 5.03 -16.50 30.78
C LEU A 82 3.60 -16.28 31.27
N THR A 83 3.21 -16.86 32.41
CA THR A 83 1.83 -16.73 32.94
C THR A 83 1.48 -15.32 33.37
N ASN A 84 2.48 -14.45 33.54
CA ASN A 84 2.28 -13.04 33.92
C ASN A 84 2.01 -12.14 32.70
N PHE A 85 2.02 -12.69 31.49
CA PHE A 85 1.90 -11.92 30.25
C PHE A 85 0.68 -12.32 29.43
N GLN A 86 0.00 -11.32 28.88
CA GLN A 86 -1.23 -11.50 28.12
C GLN A 86 -1.31 -10.53 26.94
N TRP A 87 -1.83 -11.01 25.82
CA TRP A 87 -2.10 -10.17 24.66
C TRP A 87 -3.44 -9.45 24.74
N PHE A 88 -3.41 -8.17 24.37
CA PHE A 88 -4.58 -7.32 24.17
C PHE A 88 -4.54 -6.67 22.78
N ARG A 89 -5.70 -6.28 22.29
CA ARG A 89 -5.82 -5.48 21.07
C ARG A 89 -6.81 -4.33 21.20
N ILE A 90 -6.60 -3.28 20.41
CA ILE A 90 -7.57 -2.23 20.11
C ILE A 90 -7.90 -2.33 18.62
N VAL A 91 -9.13 -2.74 18.30
CA VAL A 91 -9.55 -2.99 16.92
C VAL A 91 -9.76 -1.68 16.17
N ARG A 92 -9.34 -1.63 14.89
CA ARG A 92 -9.53 -0.44 14.06
C ARG A 92 -11.01 -0.11 13.84
N ASN A 93 -11.85 -1.07 13.48
CA ASN A 93 -13.22 -0.82 13.00
C ASN A 93 -14.22 -0.41 14.11
N LYS A 94 -13.85 -0.47 15.39
CA LYS A 94 -14.78 -0.29 16.51
C LYS A 94 -14.93 1.16 16.98
N PHE A 95 -13.86 1.97 16.87
CA PHE A 95 -13.83 3.32 17.44
C PHE A 95 -13.29 4.35 16.44
N ASN A 96 -13.89 5.54 16.46
CA ASN A 96 -13.48 6.70 15.67
C ASN A 96 -12.97 7.82 16.59
N ALA A 97 -12.02 7.48 17.46
CA ALA A 97 -11.40 8.37 18.43
C ALA A 97 -9.95 7.94 18.67
N SER A 98 -9.14 8.87 19.20
CA SER A 98 -7.74 8.56 19.48
C SER A 98 -7.60 7.44 20.51
N ILE A 99 -6.70 6.50 20.24
CA ILE A 99 -6.36 5.40 21.16
C ILE A 99 -5.21 5.77 22.11
N PHE A 100 -4.65 6.97 21.98
CA PHE A 100 -3.52 7.45 22.75
C PHE A 100 -3.98 8.49 23.76
N ILE A 101 -3.47 8.38 24.99
CA ILE A 101 -3.69 9.34 26.07
C ILE A 101 -2.35 9.75 26.69
N LEU A 102 -2.32 10.93 27.30
CA LEU A 102 -1.14 11.41 28.01
C LEU A 102 -1.11 10.86 29.43
N ASN A 103 0.02 10.27 29.80
CA ASN A 103 0.34 9.86 31.15
C ASN A 103 1.00 11.01 31.94
N ASN A 104 0.79 11.01 33.25
CA ASN A 104 1.39 11.98 34.15
C ASN A 104 2.92 11.81 34.21
N LYS A 105 3.42 10.59 34.05
CA LYS A 105 4.86 10.28 34.02
C LYS A 105 5.35 10.04 32.60
N THR A 106 6.62 10.35 32.37
CA THR A 106 7.34 9.92 31.17
C THR A 106 7.88 8.52 31.38
N LEU A 107 7.50 7.58 30.50
CA LEU A 107 7.99 6.20 30.50
C LEU A 107 8.71 5.98 29.18
N TYR A 108 9.93 5.44 29.20
CA TYR A 108 10.68 5.14 27.97
C TYR A 108 10.67 6.29 26.93
N ASN A 109 11.05 7.50 27.37
CA ASN A 109 11.14 8.72 26.58
C ASN A 109 9.82 9.31 26.03
N SER A 110 8.65 8.82 26.46
CA SER A 110 7.36 9.37 26.03
C SER A 110 6.32 9.38 27.15
N ARG A 111 5.43 10.37 27.11
CA ARG A 111 4.25 10.43 27.99
C ARG A 111 3.02 9.76 27.37
N TRP A 112 3.06 9.42 26.08
CA TRP A 112 1.94 8.77 25.43
C TRP A 112 1.80 7.33 25.91
N ILE A 113 0.58 6.91 26.22
CA ILE A 113 0.21 5.53 26.53
C ILE A 113 -1.05 5.15 25.74
N LEU A 114 -1.30 3.86 25.58
CA LEU A 114 -2.58 3.39 25.03
C LEU A 114 -3.69 3.57 26.05
N ASN A 115 -4.89 3.90 25.57
CA ASN A 115 -6.08 3.95 26.40
C ASN A 115 -6.55 2.52 26.74
N GLU A 116 -6.22 2.07 27.95
CA GLU A 116 -6.51 0.71 28.41
C GLU A 116 -8.01 0.38 28.46
N HIS A 117 -8.88 1.39 28.57
CA HIS A 117 -10.34 1.19 28.51
C HIS A 117 -10.82 0.66 27.15
N LEU A 118 -9.98 0.75 26.11
CA LEU A 118 -10.29 0.26 24.77
C LEU A 118 -9.73 -1.15 24.52
N PHE A 119 -9.03 -1.75 25.48
CA PHE A 119 -8.42 -3.07 25.32
C PHE A 119 -9.46 -4.18 25.25
N GLU A 120 -9.24 -5.09 24.31
CA GLU A 120 -9.97 -6.33 24.16
C GLU A 120 -9.00 -7.50 24.34
N SER A 121 -9.39 -8.46 25.18
CA SER A 121 -8.72 -9.75 25.28
C SER A 121 -8.85 -10.51 23.96
N ILE A 122 -7.77 -11.12 23.51
CA ILE A 122 -7.78 -11.95 22.30
C ILE A 122 -8.18 -13.38 22.69
N SER A 123 -9.03 -14.03 21.89
CA SER A 123 -9.46 -15.41 22.13
C SER A 123 -9.20 -16.27 20.89
N SER A 124 -8.92 -17.56 21.10
CA SER A 124 -8.63 -18.50 20.00
C SER A 124 -9.87 -19.05 19.31
N ILE A 125 -11.04 -18.44 19.53
CA ILE A 125 -12.32 -18.86 18.97
C ILE A 125 -12.85 -17.66 18.18
N THR A 126 -12.55 -17.62 16.89
CA THR A 126 -13.10 -16.62 15.98
C THR A 126 -14.17 -17.26 15.10
N SER A 127 -15.38 -16.72 15.13
CA SER A 127 -16.42 -17.01 14.15
C SER A 127 -16.23 -16.09 12.95
N ILE A 128 -15.87 -16.65 11.80
CA ILE A 128 -15.87 -15.91 10.53
C ILE A 128 -16.86 -16.62 9.59
N ASN A 129 -17.89 -15.90 9.12
CA ASN A 129 -18.90 -16.43 8.20
C ASN A 129 -19.56 -17.74 8.68
N ASN A 130 -19.96 -17.81 9.96
CA ASN A 130 -20.52 -19.00 10.62
C ASN A 130 -19.60 -20.23 10.64
N LYS A 131 -18.31 -20.11 10.24
CA LYS A 131 -17.29 -21.12 10.49
C LYS A 131 -16.51 -20.72 11.74
N ILE A 132 -16.56 -21.57 12.75
CA ILE A 132 -15.75 -21.43 13.97
C ILE A 132 -14.33 -21.90 13.63
N LEU A 133 -13.39 -20.95 13.53
CA LEU A 133 -11.97 -21.27 13.49
C LEU A 133 -11.52 -21.50 14.93
N LEU A 134 -11.39 -22.78 15.29
CA LEU A 134 -10.76 -23.19 16.54
C LEU A 134 -9.25 -22.98 16.41
N ASN A 135 -8.64 -22.39 17.43
CA ASN A 135 -7.18 -22.20 17.57
C ASN A 135 -6.57 -21.17 16.58
N ASN A 136 -7.32 -20.15 16.19
CA ASN A 136 -6.79 -19.00 15.44
C ASN A 136 -7.41 -17.70 16.00
N PRO A 137 -6.61 -16.77 16.55
CA PRO A 137 -5.17 -16.86 16.78
C PRO A 137 -4.76 -17.87 17.87
N CYS A 138 -3.47 -18.21 17.92
CA CYS A 138 -2.85 -19.09 18.92
C CYS A 138 -1.54 -18.50 19.46
N LEU A 139 -1.02 -19.09 20.54
CA LEU A 139 0.27 -18.72 21.13
C LEU A 139 1.35 -19.75 20.84
N VAL A 140 2.55 -19.31 20.48
CA VAL A 140 3.73 -20.18 20.42
C VAL A 140 4.13 -20.55 21.85
N ASN A 141 4.36 -21.84 22.08
CA ASN A 141 4.80 -22.32 23.38
C ASN A 141 6.19 -21.75 23.72
N TYR A 142 6.45 -21.45 24.99
CA TYR A 142 7.71 -20.86 25.50
C TYR A 142 8.03 -19.41 25.13
N THR A 143 7.60 -18.89 23.98
CA THR A 143 7.91 -17.52 23.54
C THR A 143 6.75 -16.53 23.69
N ASN A 144 5.53 -17.03 23.92
CA ASN A 144 4.29 -16.22 24.01
C ASN A 144 4.01 -15.37 22.76
N GLU A 145 4.54 -15.76 21.60
CA GLU A 145 4.32 -15.06 20.33
C GLU A 145 2.90 -15.31 19.85
N LEU A 146 2.23 -14.26 19.37
CA LEU A 146 0.86 -14.35 18.88
C LEU A 146 0.86 -14.67 17.39
N VAL A 147 0.25 -15.79 17.01
CA VAL A 147 0.20 -16.27 15.64
C VAL A 147 -1.24 -16.27 15.13
N TYR A 148 -1.44 -15.63 13.98
CA TYR A 148 -2.62 -15.79 13.14
C TYR A 148 -2.24 -16.57 11.89
N ASN A 149 -2.87 -17.71 11.67
CA ASN A 149 -2.72 -18.47 10.43
C ASN A 149 -3.59 -17.89 9.30
N ASN A 150 -4.66 -17.19 9.68
CA ASN A 150 -5.63 -16.60 8.77
C ASN A 150 -6.11 -15.27 9.36
N PHE A 151 -5.25 -14.25 9.31
CA PHE A 151 -5.56 -12.89 9.76
C PHE A 151 -6.50 -12.22 8.78
N ASN A 152 -7.66 -11.72 9.24
CA ASN A 152 -8.58 -10.97 8.39
C ASN A 152 -8.35 -9.46 8.56
N PRO A 153 -7.84 -8.73 7.55
CA PRO A 153 -7.57 -7.29 7.67
C PRO A 153 -8.77 -6.46 8.15
N THR A 154 -9.99 -6.81 7.72
CA THR A 154 -11.19 -6.01 8.01
C THR A 154 -11.69 -6.15 9.45
N ILE A 155 -11.45 -7.30 10.07
CA ILE A 155 -11.92 -7.65 11.42
C ILE A 155 -10.78 -7.53 12.45
N ASP A 156 -9.59 -8.01 12.10
CA ASP A 156 -8.48 -8.18 13.04
C ASP A 156 -7.50 -7.00 13.05
N SER A 157 -7.49 -6.12 12.03
CA SER A 157 -6.59 -4.95 12.06
C SER A 157 -6.76 -4.12 13.35
N GLY A 158 -5.63 -3.68 13.90
CA GLY A 158 -5.64 -3.04 15.20
C GLY A 158 -4.26 -2.72 15.74
N THR A 159 -4.25 -2.19 16.96
CA THR A 159 -3.03 -2.08 17.76
C THR A 159 -2.98 -3.22 18.77
N TYR A 160 -1.91 -4.00 18.75
CA TYR A 160 -1.68 -5.16 19.60
C TYR A 160 -0.57 -4.88 20.60
N VAL A 161 -0.71 -5.39 21.81
CA VAL A 161 0.28 -5.26 22.88
C VAL A 161 0.33 -6.54 23.70
N CYS A 162 1.54 -7.04 23.94
CA CYS A 162 1.80 -8.07 24.93
C CYS A 162 2.05 -7.36 26.26
N ARG A 163 1.24 -7.63 27.28
CA ARG A 163 1.23 -6.86 28.53
C ARG A 163 1.59 -7.73 29.72
N ALA A 164 2.49 -7.24 30.57
CA ALA A 164 2.70 -7.74 31.92
C ALA A 164 1.51 -7.36 32.82
N LEU A 165 0.87 -8.35 33.43
CA LEU A 165 -0.35 -8.17 34.23
C LEU A 165 -0.07 -7.53 35.60
N ASN A 166 1.09 -7.83 36.18
CA ASN A 166 1.44 -7.44 37.55
C ASN A 166 2.39 -6.24 37.63
N ASP A 167 2.97 -5.82 36.50
CA ASP A 167 3.87 -4.67 36.41
C ASP A 167 3.40 -3.75 35.28
N ILE A 168 2.82 -2.61 35.66
CA ILE A 168 2.28 -1.63 34.72
C ILE A 168 3.39 -0.84 34.01
N GLU A 169 4.58 -0.73 34.61
CA GLU A 169 5.71 0.03 34.04
C GLU A 169 6.64 -0.89 33.22
N HIS A 170 6.37 -2.19 33.12
CA HIS A 170 7.18 -3.15 32.36
C HIS A 170 7.43 -2.72 30.89
N PRO A 171 8.65 -2.85 30.34
CA PRO A 171 8.98 -2.39 28.98
C PRO A 171 8.05 -2.92 27.89
N VAL A 172 7.66 -4.20 27.97
CA VAL A 172 6.80 -4.86 26.96
C VAL A 172 5.42 -4.20 26.81
N ASN A 173 4.90 -3.57 27.87
CA ASN A 173 3.62 -2.83 27.83
C ASN A 173 3.67 -1.65 26.86
N PHE A 174 4.88 -1.21 26.49
CA PHE A 174 5.14 -0.07 25.62
C PHE A 174 5.62 -0.47 24.22
N ILE A 175 5.60 -1.77 23.89
CA ILE A 175 5.86 -2.27 22.54
C ILE A 175 4.51 -2.51 21.86
N TRP A 176 4.19 -1.67 20.88
CA TRP A 176 2.88 -1.65 20.23
C TRP A 176 2.99 -2.01 18.76
N TYR A 177 2.32 -3.10 18.39
CA TYR A 177 2.23 -3.54 17.01
C TYR A 177 0.99 -2.95 16.35
N HIS A 178 1.19 -2.07 15.38
CA HIS A 178 0.12 -1.49 14.57
C HIS A 178 -0.01 -2.29 13.29
N ILE A 179 -1.05 -3.13 13.21
CA ILE A 179 -1.31 -3.99 12.05
C ILE A 179 -2.40 -3.35 11.22
N ASP A 180 -1.98 -2.74 10.13
CA ASP A 180 -2.77 -1.74 9.42
C ASP A 180 -2.74 -1.94 7.91
N TYR A 181 -3.67 -1.29 7.22
CA TYR A 181 -3.78 -1.36 5.77
C TYR A 181 -4.25 -0.03 5.21
N ILE A 182 -4.05 0.14 3.92
CA ILE A 182 -4.49 1.33 3.18
C ILE A 182 -5.73 0.94 2.40
N ASN A 183 -6.86 1.63 2.64
CA ASN A 183 -8.06 1.40 1.84
C ASN A 183 -7.82 1.84 0.39
N SER A 184 -8.58 1.26 -0.54
CA SER A 184 -8.54 1.67 -1.93
C SER A 184 -8.98 3.13 -2.02
N TYR A 185 -8.20 3.97 -2.72
CA TYR A 185 -8.60 5.35 -3.01
C TYR A 185 -9.89 5.40 -3.86
N LYS A 186 -10.26 4.29 -4.50
CA LYS A 186 -11.47 4.17 -5.33
C LYS A 186 -12.77 4.22 -4.51
N ASP A 187 -12.72 3.95 -3.21
CA ASP A 187 -13.90 3.84 -2.35
C ASP A 187 -14.54 5.21 -2.05
N LYS A 188 -13.79 6.31 -2.24
CA LYS A 188 -14.23 7.70 -2.02
C LYS A 188 -13.87 8.60 -3.20
N LEU A 189 -14.38 8.26 -4.38
CA LEU A 189 -14.16 9.04 -5.61
C LEU A 189 -15.35 9.93 -5.94
N TYR A 190 -15.08 11.22 -6.09
CA TYR A 190 -16.01 12.21 -6.62
C TYR A 190 -15.64 12.55 -8.06
N LYS A 191 -16.62 12.45 -8.97
CA LYS A 191 -16.41 12.76 -10.38
C LYS A 191 -16.38 14.26 -10.56
N LEU A 192 -15.26 14.80 -11.02
CA LEU A 192 -15.19 16.21 -11.41
C LEU A 192 -15.85 16.40 -12.77
N ASN A 193 -16.63 17.47 -12.87
CA ASN A 193 -17.15 17.95 -14.13
C ASN A 193 -16.34 19.18 -14.54
N ILE A 194 -15.50 19.04 -15.57
CA ILE A 194 -14.69 20.15 -16.12
C ILE A 194 -15.21 20.46 -17.52
N PRO A 195 -16.02 21.52 -17.69
CA PRO A 195 -16.65 21.85 -18.97
C PRO A 195 -15.64 22.05 -20.10
N THR A 196 -14.50 22.69 -19.82
CA THR A 196 -13.43 22.97 -20.80
C THR A 196 -12.86 21.69 -21.44
N ILE A 197 -12.91 20.56 -20.75
CA ILE A 197 -12.43 19.26 -21.24
C ILE A 197 -13.52 18.51 -22.02
N GLN A 198 -14.79 18.66 -21.65
CA GLN A 198 -15.92 17.95 -22.29
C GLN A 198 -16.13 18.35 -23.75
N TYR A 199 -15.83 19.59 -24.12
CA TYR A 199 -16.02 20.10 -25.47
C TYR A 199 -14.78 19.98 -26.37
N LYS A 200 -13.62 19.57 -25.84
CA LYS A 200 -12.42 19.36 -26.65
C LYS A 200 -12.57 18.11 -27.51
N SER A 201 -12.31 18.23 -28.81
CA SER A 201 -12.21 17.07 -29.70
C SER A 201 -11.02 16.22 -29.25
N GLN A 202 -11.30 15.00 -28.78
CA GLN A 202 -10.28 14.07 -28.26
C GLN A 202 -9.67 13.20 -29.38
N SER A 203 -9.69 13.69 -30.63
CA SER A 203 -9.04 12.99 -31.74
C SER A 203 -7.55 13.26 -31.73
N ILE A 204 -6.75 12.22 -31.58
CA ILE A 204 -5.30 12.31 -31.39
C ILE A 204 -4.61 11.67 -32.57
N THR A 205 -3.71 12.39 -33.23
CA THR A 205 -2.96 11.86 -34.39
C THR A 205 -1.55 11.39 -34.02
N ASN A 206 -0.99 11.85 -32.90
CA ASN A 206 0.35 11.45 -32.46
C ASN A 206 0.49 11.44 -30.92
N LEU A 207 1.56 10.82 -30.43
CA LEU A 207 1.85 10.68 -29.00
C LEU A 207 2.04 12.03 -28.29
N TYR A 208 2.71 12.98 -28.93
CA TYR A 208 2.99 14.29 -28.34
C TYR A 208 1.69 15.06 -28.04
N GLN A 209 0.73 15.03 -28.95
CA GLN A 209 -0.61 15.60 -28.71
C GLN A 209 -1.33 14.92 -27.55
N LEU A 210 -1.20 13.59 -27.41
CA LEU A 210 -1.74 12.89 -26.26
C LEU A 210 -1.11 13.42 -24.98
N GLU A 211 0.23 13.40 -24.87
CA GLU A 211 0.97 13.86 -23.69
C GLU A 211 0.62 15.30 -23.29
N GLN A 212 0.56 16.23 -24.24
CA GLN A 212 0.12 17.61 -24.00
C GLN A 212 -1.29 17.66 -23.42
N LEU A 213 -2.25 16.96 -24.03
CA LEU A 213 -3.62 16.90 -23.51
C LEU A 213 -3.65 16.29 -22.11
N GLN A 214 -2.89 15.21 -21.86
CA GLN A 214 -2.84 14.60 -20.52
C GLN A 214 -2.29 15.58 -19.47
N GLN A 215 -1.27 16.36 -19.80
CA GLN A 215 -0.71 17.39 -18.92
C GLN A 215 -1.71 18.52 -18.66
N GLU A 216 -2.41 19.01 -19.69
CA GLU A 216 -3.47 20.01 -19.54
C GLU A 216 -4.57 19.51 -18.59
N ILE A 217 -5.06 18.28 -18.79
CA ILE A 217 -6.07 17.67 -17.94
C ILE A 217 -5.57 17.51 -16.50
N MET A 218 -4.32 17.09 -16.34
CA MET A 218 -3.71 16.96 -15.01
C MET A 218 -3.65 18.31 -14.30
N ASN A 219 -3.28 19.37 -15.02
CA ASN A 219 -3.25 20.73 -14.50
C ASN A 219 -4.66 21.19 -14.10
N GLU A 220 -5.67 21.01 -14.94
CA GLU A 220 -7.07 21.36 -14.63
C GLU A 220 -7.57 20.64 -13.37
N ILE A 221 -7.31 19.34 -13.23
CA ILE A 221 -7.65 18.57 -12.03
C ILE A 221 -6.93 19.11 -10.79
N ASN A 222 -5.68 19.54 -10.93
CA ASN A 222 -4.89 20.12 -9.83
C ASN A 222 -5.35 21.52 -9.41
N HIS A 223 -5.88 22.32 -10.35
CA HIS A 223 -6.43 23.66 -10.08
C HIS A 223 -7.86 23.64 -9.55
N SER A 224 -8.52 22.47 -9.53
CA SER A 224 -9.85 22.30 -8.99
C SER A 224 -9.97 22.78 -7.52
N ASP A 225 -10.96 23.65 -7.26
CA ASP A 225 -11.28 24.20 -5.93
C ASP A 225 -11.85 23.16 -4.95
N TYR A 226 -12.18 21.96 -5.44
CA TYR A 226 -12.76 20.89 -4.61
C TYR A 226 -11.76 20.26 -3.62
N PHE A 227 -10.49 20.67 -3.64
CA PHE A 227 -9.46 20.20 -2.72
C PHE A 227 -8.52 21.34 -2.33
N HIS A 228 -8.37 21.56 -1.02
CA HIS A 228 -7.41 22.50 -0.45
C HIS A 228 -6.37 21.78 0.40
N ASP A 229 -5.14 22.28 0.35
CA ASP A 229 -4.05 21.78 1.18
C ASP A 229 -4.20 22.31 2.61
N TYR A 230 -3.95 21.44 3.60
CA TYR A 230 -4.01 21.78 5.01
C TYR A 230 -2.65 21.52 5.65
N THR A 231 -2.09 22.50 6.33
CA THR A 231 -0.79 22.39 7.00
C THR A 231 -0.94 22.35 8.52
N PHE A 232 -0.25 21.39 9.12
CA PHE A 232 -0.16 21.13 10.55
C PHE A 232 1.31 21.01 10.92
N ASN A 233 2.04 22.12 10.78
CA ASN A 233 3.48 22.21 10.96
C ASN A 233 4.26 21.20 10.08
N LEU A 234 4.79 20.12 10.68
CA LEU A 234 5.55 19.07 9.99
C LEU A 234 4.69 18.20 9.07
N LEU A 235 3.38 18.18 9.29
CA LEU A 235 2.46 17.36 8.54
C LEU A 235 1.67 18.27 7.61
N SER A 236 1.40 17.84 6.38
CA SER A 236 0.45 18.55 5.54
C SER A 236 -0.39 17.59 4.73
N ILE A 237 -1.70 17.76 4.78
CA ILE A 237 -2.62 17.08 3.89
C ILE A 237 -2.58 17.82 2.54
N THR A 238 -2.26 17.08 1.49
CA THR A 238 -2.12 17.56 0.12
C THR A 238 -2.68 16.52 -0.84
N SER A 239 -2.55 16.72 -2.14
CA SER A 239 -3.02 15.77 -3.14
C SER A 239 -1.95 15.42 -4.17
N LYS A 240 -2.06 14.23 -4.75
CA LYS A 240 -1.24 13.78 -5.87
C LYS A 240 -2.13 13.26 -6.98
N SER A 241 -1.76 13.61 -8.21
CA SER A 241 -2.55 13.29 -9.38
C SER A 241 -1.83 12.32 -10.28
N PHE A 242 -2.57 11.37 -10.83
CA PHE A 242 -2.06 10.32 -11.69
C PHE A 242 -3.18 9.68 -12.51
N HIS A 243 -2.82 9.03 -13.62
CA HIS A 243 -3.73 8.24 -14.43
C HIS A 243 -3.48 6.73 -14.30
N ASN A 244 -4.47 5.94 -14.74
CA ASN A 244 -4.42 4.48 -14.78
C ASN A 244 -3.86 3.89 -16.09
N LEU A 245 -3.35 4.73 -17.00
CA LEU A 245 -2.72 4.26 -18.23
C LEU A 245 -1.45 3.45 -17.92
N THR A 246 -1.48 2.14 -18.15
CA THR A 246 -0.33 1.24 -17.97
C THR A 246 0.36 0.92 -19.29
N HIS A 247 -0.41 0.78 -20.38
CA HIS A 247 0.10 0.53 -21.73
C HIS A 247 -0.79 1.21 -22.77
N TYR A 248 -0.17 1.73 -23.82
CA TYR A 248 -0.91 2.28 -24.95
C TYR A 248 -1.49 1.14 -25.80
N GLN A 249 -2.81 1.09 -25.93
CA GLN A 249 -3.50 0.13 -26.80
C GLN A 249 -3.42 0.57 -28.27
N GLN A 250 -3.34 -0.41 -29.18
CA GLN A 250 -3.36 -0.21 -30.63
C GLN A 250 -4.63 0.52 -31.08
N CYS A 251 -4.48 1.54 -31.93
CA CYS A 251 -5.46 2.11 -32.87
C CYS A 251 -6.94 1.97 -32.51
N LYS A 252 -7.32 2.29 -31.27
CA LYS A 252 -8.67 2.21 -30.75
C LYS A 252 -8.91 3.37 -29.79
N PRO A 253 -10.18 3.73 -29.53
CA PRO A 253 -10.50 4.64 -28.45
C PRO A 253 -9.89 4.15 -27.13
N ILE A 254 -9.14 5.00 -26.45
CA ILE A 254 -8.56 4.71 -25.13
C ILE A 254 -9.27 5.55 -24.08
N THR A 255 -9.87 4.87 -23.12
CA THR A 255 -10.47 5.51 -21.95
C THR A 255 -9.45 5.56 -20.82
N ILE A 256 -9.12 6.77 -20.37
CA ILE A 256 -8.17 7.03 -19.29
C ILE A 256 -8.91 7.66 -18.12
N GLN A 257 -8.67 7.13 -16.92
CA GLN A 257 -9.12 7.71 -15.66
C GLN A 257 -7.97 8.46 -15.01
N TYR A 258 -8.14 9.77 -14.88
CA TYR A 258 -7.27 10.65 -14.12
C TYR A 258 -7.81 10.76 -12.71
N ASN A 259 -6.94 10.62 -11.72
CA ASN A 259 -7.28 10.69 -10.31
C ASN A 259 -6.45 11.78 -9.65
N ARG A 260 -7.04 12.51 -8.71
CA ARG A 260 -6.35 13.36 -7.72
C ARG A 260 -6.73 12.84 -6.34
N VAL A 261 -5.75 12.25 -5.68
CA VAL A 261 -5.94 11.48 -4.44
C VAL A 261 -5.29 12.22 -3.28
N CYS A 262 -5.91 12.14 -2.11
CA CYS A 262 -5.41 12.73 -0.87
C CYS A 262 -4.19 11.99 -0.33
N TYR A 263 -3.17 12.74 0.07
CA TYR A 263 -1.97 12.24 0.74
C TYR A 263 -1.58 13.14 1.92
N ILE A 264 -0.95 12.55 2.92
CA ILE A 264 -0.23 13.26 3.97
C ILE A 264 1.24 13.31 3.60
N ARG A 265 1.74 14.52 3.41
CA ARG A 265 3.15 14.80 3.19
C ARG A 265 3.85 14.93 4.54
N ILE A 266 4.92 14.14 4.72
CA ILE A 266 5.80 14.21 5.89
C ILE A 266 7.27 14.28 5.44
N PRO A 267 8.15 14.97 6.19
CA PRO A 267 9.60 14.89 5.97
C PRO A 267 10.11 13.46 6.12
N ARG A 268 11.02 13.05 5.25
CA ARG A 268 11.60 11.69 5.27
C ARG A 268 12.64 11.45 6.36
N VAL A 269 13.20 12.53 6.88
CA VAL A 269 14.18 12.48 7.96
C VAL A 269 13.57 13.21 9.15
N LEU A 270 13.78 12.64 10.33
CA LEU A 270 13.38 13.25 11.58
C LEU A 270 14.00 14.65 11.66
N PRO A 271 13.21 15.73 11.73
CA PRO A 271 13.74 17.07 11.85
C PRO A 271 14.54 17.22 13.15
N TYR A 272 15.73 17.82 13.11
CA TYR A 272 16.55 18.07 14.31
C TYR A 272 15.80 18.86 15.40
N ASN A 273 14.84 19.67 14.99
CA ASN A 273 13.99 20.48 15.83
C ASN A 273 12.63 19.82 16.17
N ILE A 274 12.52 18.47 16.10
CA ILE A 274 11.29 17.72 16.41
C ILE A 274 10.68 18.15 17.77
N HIS A 275 11.53 18.48 18.74
CA HIS A 275 11.14 18.90 20.09
C HIS A 275 10.37 20.23 20.16
N ILE A 276 10.43 21.09 19.12
CA ILE A 276 9.71 22.36 19.06
C ILE A 276 8.21 22.14 18.79
N TYR A 277 7.85 21.02 18.18
CA TYR A 277 6.46 20.72 17.82
C TYR A 277 5.69 20.10 19.00
N SER A 278 4.36 20.17 18.98
CA SER A 278 3.55 19.61 20.06
C SER A 278 3.71 18.09 20.16
N GLN A 279 3.46 17.52 21.35
CA GLN A 279 3.62 16.08 21.59
C GLN A 279 2.74 15.23 20.68
N GLU A 280 1.58 15.73 20.24
CA GLU A 280 0.70 15.06 19.28
C GLU A 280 1.34 14.98 17.90
N ILE A 281 1.95 16.07 17.42
CA ILE A 281 2.63 16.10 16.11
C ILE A 281 3.82 15.16 16.13
N GLN A 282 4.60 15.16 17.21
CA GLN A 282 5.74 14.24 17.36
C GLN A 282 5.28 12.78 17.33
N LEU A 283 4.20 12.44 18.06
CA LEU A 283 3.62 11.09 18.06
C LEU A 283 3.18 10.66 16.66
N ILE A 284 2.39 11.50 15.97
CA ILE A 284 1.88 11.19 14.62
C ILE A 284 3.06 11.01 13.66
N TYR A 285 4.05 11.89 13.71
CA TYR A 285 5.24 11.78 12.87
C TYR A 285 5.99 10.47 13.10
N LEU A 286 6.26 10.10 14.36
CA LEU A 286 7.00 8.88 14.71
C LEU A 286 6.28 7.61 14.26
N ILE A 287 4.96 7.55 14.42
CA ILE A 287 4.15 6.43 13.92
C ILE A 287 4.27 6.33 12.39
N LEU A 288 4.09 7.45 11.69
CA LEU A 288 4.08 7.47 10.23
C LEU A 288 5.46 7.16 9.63
N ILE A 289 6.52 7.72 10.19
CA ILE A 289 7.88 7.46 9.69
C ILE A 289 8.27 6.00 9.91
N ASN A 290 7.93 5.39 11.06
CA ASN A 290 8.21 3.99 11.33
C ASN A 290 7.40 3.08 10.39
N GLY A 291 6.12 3.39 10.15
CA GLY A 291 5.26 2.55 9.31
C GLY A 291 5.52 2.61 7.82
N PHE A 292 6.21 3.64 7.36
CA PHE A 292 6.55 3.78 5.95
C PHE A 292 8.07 3.83 5.71
N ILE A 293 8.85 3.42 6.69
CA ILE A 293 10.31 3.52 6.65
C ILE A 293 10.89 2.72 5.46
N GLU A 294 10.33 1.54 5.19
CA GLU A 294 10.76 0.64 4.10
C GLU A 294 10.61 1.26 2.71
N PHE A 295 9.71 2.25 2.53
CA PHE A 295 9.52 2.92 1.25
C PHE A 295 10.45 4.12 1.02
N GLY A 296 11.20 4.53 2.05
CA GLY A 296 11.85 5.85 2.08
C GLY A 296 13.27 5.88 2.61
N GLN A 297 13.92 4.75 2.94
CA GLN A 297 15.28 4.79 3.52
C GLN A 297 16.41 5.03 2.52
N PHE A 298 16.23 4.66 1.25
CA PHE A 298 17.35 4.55 0.30
C PHE A 298 17.92 5.89 -0.21
N TYR A 299 17.28 7.06 0.02
CA TYR A 299 17.87 8.34 -0.43
C TYR A 299 18.81 9.02 0.57
N ASN A 300 19.01 8.44 1.75
CA ASN A 300 19.85 9.07 2.77
C ASN A 300 21.36 8.93 2.48
N ASN A 301 21.76 8.04 1.56
CA ASN A 301 23.17 7.79 1.27
C ASN A 301 23.50 8.14 -0.19
N ILE A 302 24.31 9.19 -0.37
CA ILE A 302 24.68 9.78 -1.67
C ILE A 302 25.52 8.79 -2.51
N GLU A 303 26.24 7.88 -1.86
CA GLU A 303 27.10 6.88 -2.51
C GLU A 303 26.31 5.76 -3.22
N GLN A 304 24.99 5.68 -3.02
CA GLN A 304 24.14 4.62 -3.57
C GLN A 304 23.28 5.04 -4.77
N LEU A 305 23.59 6.17 -5.43
CA LEU A 305 22.79 6.71 -6.56
C LEU A 305 22.48 5.67 -7.66
N ASN A 306 23.39 4.75 -7.95
CA ASN A 306 23.19 3.70 -8.97
C ASN A 306 22.19 2.61 -8.53
N LEU A 307 22.02 2.39 -7.22
CA LEU A 307 21.08 1.41 -6.66
C LEU A 307 19.70 2.02 -6.37
N TRP A 308 19.58 3.35 -6.34
CA TRP A 308 18.31 4.02 -6.02
C TRP A 308 17.17 3.60 -6.92
N ARG A 309 17.39 3.48 -8.23
CA ARG A 309 16.34 3.03 -9.16
C ARG A 309 15.82 1.63 -8.83
N VAL A 310 16.70 0.75 -8.35
CA VAL A 310 16.33 -0.61 -7.95
C VAL A 310 15.50 -0.58 -6.66
N PHE A 311 15.93 0.20 -5.67
CA PHE A 311 15.17 0.36 -4.42
C PHE A 311 13.83 1.06 -4.62
N GLU A 312 13.78 2.09 -5.45
CA GLU A 312 12.55 2.79 -5.84
C GLU A 312 11.58 1.82 -6.50
N LYS A 313 12.05 1.03 -7.48
CA LYS A 313 11.22 0.02 -8.13
C LYS A 313 10.72 -1.05 -7.16
N SER A 314 11.57 -1.49 -6.23
CA SER A 314 11.21 -2.44 -5.19
C SER A 314 10.11 -1.87 -4.26
N ALA A 315 10.27 -0.63 -3.80
CA ALA A 315 9.30 0.06 -2.96
C ALA A 315 7.98 0.31 -3.70
N GLU A 316 8.02 0.67 -4.98
CA GLU A 316 6.83 0.79 -5.84
C GLU A 316 6.10 -0.55 -5.97
N ASN A 317 6.82 -1.63 -6.21
CA ASN A 317 6.23 -2.97 -6.33
C ASN A 317 5.61 -3.42 -5.00
N LEU A 318 6.28 -3.16 -3.87
CA LEU A 318 5.74 -3.42 -2.55
C LEU A 318 4.45 -2.62 -2.29
N ALA A 319 4.45 -1.33 -2.63
CA ALA A 319 3.26 -0.49 -2.49
C ALA A 319 2.10 -0.97 -3.38
N GLN A 320 2.39 -1.37 -4.62
CA GLN A 320 1.42 -1.97 -5.53
C GLN A 320 0.85 -3.28 -4.96
N ASN A 321 1.69 -4.14 -4.39
CA ASN A 321 1.25 -5.37 -3.72
C ASN A 321 0.33 -5.07 -2.53
N LEU A 322 0.61 -4.00 -1.78
CA LEU A 322 -0.23 -3.48 -0.69
C LEU A 322 -1.43 -2.64 -1.18
N ASN A 323 -1.66 -2.58 -2.49
CA ASN A 323 -2.79 -1.93 -3.15
C ASN A 323 -2.86 -0.39 -2.99
N PHE A 324 -1.71 0.28 -2.98
CA PHE A 324 -1.65 1.75 -3.02
C PHE A 324 -0.57 2.27 -3.98
N LYS A 325 -0.69 3.55 -4.37
CA LYS A 325 0.31 4.23 -5.19
C LYS A 325 1.27 5.00 -4.32
N LEU A 326 2.56 4.68 -4.45
CA LEU A 326 3.65 5.35 -3.75
C LEU A 326 4.00 6.66 -4.44
N PHE A 327 4.17 7.72 -3.66
CA PHE A 327 4.79 8.96 -4.08
C PHE A 327 5.84 9.36 -3.04
N LEU A 328 7.04 9.67 -3.50
CA LEU A 328 8.09 10.25 -2.68
C LEU A 328 8.99 11.14 -3.55
N ASN A 329 9.74 12.01 -2.89
CA ASN A 329 10.86 12.72 -3.50
C ASN A 329 12.03 12.74 -2.52
N LYS A 330 13.12 13.45 -2.84
CA LYS A 330 14.32 13.51 -1.98
C LYS A 330 14.03 13.95 -0.53
N THR A 331 12.99 14.75 -0.30
CA THR A 331 12.74 15.41 0.98
C THR A 331 11.51 14.87 1.72
N TYR A 332 10.49 14.42 0.98
CA TYR A 332 9.17 14.11 1.50
C TYR A 332 8.68 12.74 1.04
N LEU A 333 7.96 12.10 1.96
CA LEU A 333 7.15 10.92 1.72
C LEU A 333 5.67 11.34 1.72
N TYR A 334 4.89 10.74 0.82
CA TYR A 334 3.46 10.99 0.74
C TYR A 334 2.70 9.70 1.11
N ILE A 335 1.99 9.75 2.23
CA ILE A 335 1.22 8.63 2.78
C ILE A 335 -0.26 8.77 2.38
N PRO A 336 -0.90 7.77 1.75
CA PRO A 336 -2.30 7.89 1.35
C PRO A 336 -3.23 8.20 2.52
N CYS A 337 -4.14 9.16 2.38
CA CYS A 337 -5.09 9.53 3.43
C CYS A 337 -6.05 8.39 3.83
N GLN A 338 -6.12 7.35 3.01
CA GLN A 338 -6.91 6.12 3.22
C GLN A 338 -6.25 5.12 4.20
N TYR A 339 -5.09 5.45 4.76
CA TYR A 339 -4.45 4.67 5.83
C TYR A 339 -5.36 4.58 7.06
N ASN A 340 -5.74 3.36 7.42
CA ASN A 340 -6.82 3.09 8.38
C ASN A 340 -6.51 3.57 9.81
N LEU A 341 -5.24 3.68 10.22
CA LEU A 341 -4.85 4.16 11.55
C LEU A 341 -5.17 5.64 11.77
N PHE A 342 -5.34 6.45 10.72
CA PHE A 342 -5.64 7.88 10.88
C PHE A 342 -6.88 8.17 11.72
N LYS A 343 -7.88 7.27 11.75
CA LYS A 343 -9.08 7.44 12.59
C LYS A 343 -8.81 7.32 14.10
N GLN A 344 -7.65 6.78 14.48
CA GLN A 344 -7.25 6.54 15.86
C GLN A 344 -6.01 7.35 16.27
N LEU A 345 -5.50 8.21 15.40
CA LEU A 345 -4.50 9.21 15.76
C LEU A 345 -5.15 10.43 16.46
N PRO A 346 -4.38 11.23 17.21
CA PRO A 346 -4.87 12.49 17.74
C PRO A 346 -5.41 13.41 16.63
N ASN A 347 -6.60 13.98 16.84
CA ASN A 347 -7.20 14.92 15.90
C ASN A 347 -6.66 16.33 16.14
N LEU A 348 -5.60 16.72 15.42
CA LEU A 348 -4.96 18.03 15.54
C LEU A 348 -5.97 19.15 15.25
N ASN A 349 -6.13 20.09 16.20
CA ASN A 349 -7.08 21.20 16.14
C ASN A 349 -8.52 20.81 15.77
N LYS A 350 -8.91 19.54 16.01
CA LYS A 350 -10.17 18.93 15.57
C LYS A 350 -10.37 18.86 14.05
N THR A 351 -9.38 19.24 13.23
CA THR A 351 -9.48 19.34 11.76
C THR A 351 -8.63 18.31 11.01
N PHE A 352 -7.67 17.66 11.66
CA PHE A 352 -6.89 16.59 11.03
C PHE A 352 -7.72 15.31 10.86
N GLN A 353 -8.50 15.27 9.78
CA GLN A 353 -9.36 14.14 9.41
C GLN A 353 -9.09 13.68 7.96
N PRO A 354 -7.91 13.11 7.68
CA PRO A 354 -7.51 12.73 6.32
C PRO A 354 -8.51 11.78 5.64
N LEU A 355 -9.09 10.86 6.41
CA LEU A 355 -10.05 9.87 5.91
C LEU A 355 -11.36 10.48 5.40
N ASN A 356 -11.70 11.71 5.80
CA ASN A 356 -12.94 12.38 5.40
C ASN A 356 -12.80 13.18 4.10
N ILE A 357 -11.59 13.28 3.55
CA ILE A 357 -11.33 14.05 2.34
C ILE A 357 -11.66 13.20 1.11
N TYR A 358 -12.46 13.75 0.21
CA TYR A 358 -12.83 13.11 -1.06
C TYR A 358 -11.66 13.10 -2.03
N ASN A 359 -11.49 11.99 -2.74
CA ASN A 359 -10.61 11.94 -3.91
C ASN A 359 -11.41 12.37 -5.14
N LEU A 360 -10.72 12.92 -6.12
CA LEU A 360 -11.34 13.43 -7.34
C LEU A 360 -10.94 12.55 -8.53
N TYR A 361 -11.83 12.40 -9.50
CA TYR A 361 -11.48 11.75 -10.76
C TYR A 361 -12.20 12.34 -11.97
N ILE A 362 -11.58 12.16 -13.13
CA ILE A 362 -12.16 12.46 -14.45
C ILE A 362 -11.86 11.27 -15.37
N ILE A 363 -12.84 10.94 -16.22
CA ILE A 363 -12.69 9.92 -17.26
C ILE A 363 -12.74 10.61 -18.62
N ILE A 364 -11.77 10.28 -19.47
CA ILE A 364 -11.57 10.90 -20.78
C ILE A 364 -11.34 9.81 -21.80
N THR A 365 -11.96 9.92 -22.97
CA THR A 365 -11.93 8.90 -24.02
C THR A 365 -11.29 9.44 -25.28
N TYR A 366 -10.02 9.10 -25.47
CA TYR A 366 -9.25 9.55 -26.61
C TYR A 366 -9.49 8.70 -27.84
N ASN A 367 -9.85 9.33 -28.96
CA ASN A 367 -9.98 8.67 -30.26
C ASN A 367 -8.65 8.77 -31.01
N ILE A 368 -7.84 7.72 -30.95
CA ILE A 368 -6.55 7.69 -31.66
C ILE A 368 -6.81 7.50 -33.15
N LYS A 369 -6.55 8.54 -33.93
CA LYS A 369 -6.51 8.49 -35.40
C LYS A 369 -5.22 7.79 -35.79
N CYS A 370 -5.31 6.53 -36.18
CA CYS A 370 -4.22 5.89 -36.88
C CYS A 370 -4.26 6.30 -38.33
N ASN A 371 -3.13 6.81 -38.83
CA ASN A 371 -2.95 6.92 -40.27
C ASN A 371 -3.11 5.51 -40.85
N GLN A 372 -4.16 5.31 -41.66
CA GLN A 372 -4.13 4.22 -42.59
C GLN A 372 -2.94 4.50 -43.49
N LEU A 373 -1.89 3.67 -43.40
CA LEU A 373 -0.85 3.69 -44.40
C LEU A 373 -1.53 3.48 -45.75
N ASP A 374 -1.43 4.46 -46.64
CA ASP A 374 -1.98 4.32 -47.99
C ASP A 374 -1.31 3.09 -48.63
N ASN A 375 -2.12 2.18 -49.18
CA ASN A 375 -1.62 0.99 -49.85
C ASN A 375 -0.60 1.37 -50.94
N ILE A 376 -0.76 2.55 -51.56
CA ILE A 376 0.14 3.09 -52.56
C ILE A 376 1.47 3.53 -51.92
N GLU A 377 1.45 4.16 -50.75
CA GLU A 377 2.67 4.59 -50.04
C GLU A 377 3.46 3.39 -49.48
N ILE A 378 2.75 2.34 -49.04
CA ILE A 378 3.35 1.04 -48.68
C ILE A 378 4.02 0.40 -49.89
N MET A 379 3.32 0.32 -51.02
CA MET A 379 3.85 -0.23 -52.26
C MET A 379 5.06 0.58 -52.76
N HIS A 380 5.00 1.91 -52.68
CA HIS A 380 6.11 2.77 -53.07
C HIS A 380 7.35 2.60 -52.18
N ARG A 381 7.18 2.41 -50.86
CA ARG A 381 8.29 2.15 -49.94
C ARG A 381 8.88 0.75 -50.12
N ILE A 382 8.06 -0.25 -50.45
CA ILE A 382 8.48 -1.62 -50.79
C ILE A 382 9.26 -1.65 -52.10
N LEU A 383 8.82 -0.88 -53.10
CA LEU A 383 9.51 -0.79 -54.40
C LEU A 383 10.81 0.02 -54.34
N LYS A 384 10.98 0.92 -53.35
CA LYS A 384 12.18 1.77 -53.21
C LYS A 384 13.37 1.04 -52.57
N TYR A 385 13.15 -0.09 -51.91
CA TYR A 385 14.21 -0.86 -51.26
C TYR A 385 14.25 -2.28 -51.79
N ASP A 386 15.42 -2.68 -52.29
CA ASP A 386 15.70 -4.04 -52.72
C ASP A 386 15.55 -5.00 -51.52
N ILE A 387 14.43 -5.73 -51.49
CA ILE A 387 13.99 -6.60 -50.38
C ILE A 387 15.03 -7.70 -50.10
N SER A 388 15.84 -8.06 -51.10
CA SER A 388 16.95 -9.00 -50.98
C SER A 388 18.08 -8.51 -50.06
N LYS A 389 18.21 -7.19 -49.89
CA LYS A 389 19.18 -6.52 -48.99
C LYS A 389 18.60 -6.19 -47.62
N MET A 390 17.34 -6.55 -47.35
CA MET A 390 16.66 -6.34 -46.06
C MET A 390 17.06 -7.39 -44.99
N LYS A 391 18.22 -8.04 -45.16
CA LYS A 391 18.92 -8.73 -44.07
C LYS A 391 19.78 -7.68 -43.38
N ILE A 392 19.55 -7.51 -42.07
CA ILE A 392 20.43 -6.75 -41.16
C ILE A 392 20.15 -5.24 -41.16
N ASN A 393 19.03 -4.84 -40.54
CA ASN A 393 18.93 -3.61 -39.74
C ASN A 393 17.85 -3.73 -38.65
N LEU A 394 17.64 -4.96 -38.15
CA LEU A 394 16.84 -5.24 -36.95
C LEU A 394 17.68 -5.17 -35.65
N LEU A 395 19.00 -4.99 -35.78
CA LEU A 395 19.94 -4.97 -34.65
C LEU A 395 19.78 -3.71 -33.80
N ASP A 396 19.42 -2.56 -34.38
CA ASP A 396 19.35 -1.28 -33.66
C ASP A 396 18.01 -1.01 -32.96
N TYR A 397 17.04 -1.92 -33.03
CA TYR A 397 15.74 -1.74 -32.39
C TYR A 397 15.67 -2.45 -31.04
N HIS A 398 15.79 -1.65 -29.97
CA HIS A 398 15.81 -2.11 -28.57
C HIS A 398 14.44 -2.58 -28.01
N ASN A 399 13.31 -2.31 -28.68
CA ASN A 399 11.98 -2.66 -28.16
C ASN A 399 11.18 -3.57 -29.12
N ARG A 400 11.60 -4.83 -29.16
CA ARG A 400 11.09 -5.89 -30.07
C ARG A 400 9.73 -6.49 -29.65
N LYS A 401 9.20 -6.11 -28.48
CA LYS A 401 7.93 -6.62 -27.90
C LYS A 401 6.65 -6.06 -28.56
N TYR A 402 6.78 -5.07 -29.44
CA TYR A 402 5.65 -4.37 -30.08
C TYR A 402 5.48 -4.71 -31.57
N MET A 403 6.10 -5.78 -32.04
CA MET A 403 5.99 -6.22 -33.44
C MET A 403 4.82 -7.19 -33.62
N LYS A 404 3.94 -6.89 -34.58
CA LYS A 404 2.92 -7.83 -35.08
C LYS A 404 3.37 -8.38 -36.43
N LEU A 405 3.39 -9.71 -36.55
CA LEU A 405 3.64 -10.43 -37.80
C LEU A 405 2.30 -10.69 -38.51
N GLU A 406 2.19 -10.27 -39.77
CA GLU A 406 1.04 -10.60 -40.62
C GLU A 406 1.51 -11.31 -41.89
N LYS A 407 0.82 -12.40 -42.23
CA LYS A 407 1.04 -13.20 -43.45
C LYS A 407 0.26 -12.58 -44.61
N LEU A 408 0.94 -12.24 -45.70
CA LEU A 408 0.30 -12.00 -46.99
C LEU A 408 0.38 -13.28 -47.81
N ALA A 409 -0.76 -13.95 -48.01
CA ALA A 409 -0.88 -15.06 -48.95
C ALA A 409 -1.36 -14.48 -50.29
N ILE A 410 -0.69 -14.84 -51.38
CA ILE A 410 -1.18 -14.54 -52.73
C ILE A 410 -2.24 -15.60 -53.04
N GLU A 411 -3.34 -15.20 -53.71
CA GLU A 411 -4.42 -16.12 -54.07
C GLU A 411 -3.87 -17.39 -54.76
N HIS A 412 -4.39 -18.56 -54.33
CA HIS A 412 -4.11 -19.95 -54.78
C HIS A 412 -3.19 -20.83 -53.89
N ASP A 413 -2.77 -20.37 -52.71
CA ASP A 413 -1.92 -21.20 -51.82
C ASP A 413 -2.70 -22.17 -50.92
N LYS A 414 -2.40 -23.49 -51.04
CA LYS A 414 -2.78 -24.51 -50.07
C LYS A 414 -1.96 -24.35 -48.78
N LEU A 415 -2.65 -24.49 -47.65
CA LEU A 415 -2.19 -24.54 -46.25
C LEU A 415 -0.65 -24.61 -46.06
N ILE A 416 -0.06 -23.46 -45.74
CA ILE A 416 1.30 -23.35 -45.18
C ILE A 416 1.13 -23.13 -43.68
N THR A 417 1.62 -24.08 -42.87
CA THR A 417 1.74 -23.96 -41.40
C THR A 417 3.12 -23.39 -41.04
N LEU A 418 3.13 -22.46 -40.10
CA LEU A 418 4.31 -21.76 -39.62
C LEU A 418 4.41 -21.98 -38.12
N ASP A 419 5.41 -22.75 -37.70
CA ASP A 419 5.72 -22.97 -36.29
C ASP A 419 6.85 -22.03 -35.90
N CYS A 420 6.54 -21.05 -35.05
CA CYS A 420 7.50 -20.09 -34.53
C CYS A 420 7.69 -20.34 -33.02
N TYR A 421 8.93 -20.58 -32.63
CA TYR A 421 9.31 -20.73 -31.23
C TYR A 421 9.87 -19.40 -30.71
N PHE A 422 9.29 -18.89 -29.62
CA PHE A 422 9.66 -17.63 -29.02
C PHE A 422 10.75 -17.80 -27.95
N ASN A 423 11.99 -18.03 -28.40
CA ASN A 423 13.18 -17.88 -27.56
C ASN A 423 14.04 -16.70 -28.10
N ASP A 424 15.12 -16.34 -27.38
CA ASP A 424 15.99 -15.17 -27.62
C ASP A 424 16.52 -14.99 -29.06
N LYS A 425 16.32 -15.97 -29.94
CA LYS A 425 16.43 -15.86 -31.39
C LYS A 425 15.14 -16.38 -32.03
N TYR A 426 14.47 -15.55 -32.84
CA TYR A 426 13.32 -15.99 -33.64
C TYR A 426 13.76 -17.03 -34.68
N THR A 427 13.43 -18.29 -34.44
CA THR A 427 13.51 -19.36 -35.44
C THR A 427 12.09 -19.77 -35.82
N CYS A 428 11.67 -19.38 -37.02
CA CYS A 428 10.44 -19.90 -37.63
C CYS A 428 10.84 -20.92 -38.68
N SER A 429 10.37 -22.15 -38.53
CA SER A 429 10.54 -23.20 -39.54
C SER A 429 9.28 -23.27 -40.41
N ILE A 430 9.49 -23.34 -41.72
CA ILE A 430 8.41 -23.49 -42.69
C ILE A 430 8.31 -24.98 -43.00
N ASN A 431 7.16 -25.59 -42.70
CA ASN A 431 6.87 -26.94 -43.16
C ASN A 431 6.03 -26.85 -44.43
N THR A 432 6.68 -27.05 -45.58
CA THR A 432 6.00 -27.12 -46.89
C THR A 432 6.13 -28.52 -47.43
N THR A 433 5.01 -29.12 -47.84
CA THR A 433 5.00 -30.45 -48.48
C THR A 433 5.53 -30.45 -49.92
N ASN A 434 5.89 -29.28 -50.48
CA ASN A 434 6.43 -29.16 -51.84
C ASN A 434 7.62 -28.20 -51.88
N ASN A 435 8.71 -28.63 -52.53
CA ASN A 435 9.96 -27.88 -52.80
C ASN A 435 9.76 -26.75 -53.85
N LYS A 436 8.77 -25.87 -53.67
CA LYS A 436 8.71 -24.60 -54.40
C LYS A 436 9.33 -23.51 -53.52
N GLN A 437 10.18 -22.65 -54.11
CA GLN A 437 10.69 -21.46 -53.43
C GLN A 437 9.53 -20.48 -53.20
N TYR A 438 9.03 -20.43 -51.97
CA TYR A 438 8.05 -19.44 -51.56
C TYR A 438 8.75 -18.14 -51.18
N THR A 439 8.32 -17.03 -51.78
CA THR A 439 8.72 -15.68 -51.35
C THR A 439 7.89 -15.31 -50.13
N ILE A 440 8.43 -15.52 -48.94
CA ILE A 440 7.79 -15.10 -47.69
C ILE A 440 8.09 -13.61 -47.49
N ILE A 441 7.05 -12.80 -47.59
CA ILE A 441 7.13 -11.36 -47.35
C ILE A 441 6.98 -11.12 -45.85
N TRP A 442 8.02 -10.59 -45.23
CA TRP A 442 8.00 -10.20 -43.82
C TRP A 442 7.44 -8.79 -43.68
N ARG A 443 6.33 -8.64 -42.95
CA ARG A 443 5.79 -7.34 -42.60
C ARG A 443 6.09 -7.04 -41.14
N THR A 444 6.81 -5.94 -40.89
CA THR A 444 6.89 -5.33 -39.56
C THR A 444 5.83 -4.23 -39.50
N ILE A 445 4.78 -4.46 -38.72
CA ILE A 445 3.86 -3.37 -38.37
C ILE A 445 4.50 -2.61 -37.22
N ILE A 446 4.94 -1.39 -37.50
CA ILE A 446 5.36 -0.42 -36.48
C ILE A 446 4.12 -0.02 -35.71
N ILE A 447 3.97 -0.54 -34.48
CA ILE A 447 3.14 0.12 -33.48
C ILE A 447 4.02 1.24 -32.93
N HIS A 448 3.86 2.45 -33.49
CA HIS A 448 4.59 3.62 -33.03
C HIS A 448 4.06 4.04 -31.65
N LEU A 449 4.64 3.47 -30.61
CA LEU A 449 4.54 3.98 -29.25
C LEU A 449 5.97 4.07 -28.73
N LEU A 450 6.54 5.26 -28.93
CA LEU A 450 7.83 5.66 -28.39
C LEU A 450 7.75 5.54 -26.86
N ASN A 451 8.50 4.59 -26.30
CA ASN A 451 8.98 4.66 -24.94
C ASN A 451 10.05 5.75 -24.91
N VAL A 452 9.78 6.86 -24.23
CA VAL A 452 10.83 7.75 -23.72
C VAL A 452 10.79 7.65 -22.20
N LEU A 453 11.80 6.94 -21.69
CA LEU A 453 12.43 7.09 -20.37
C LEU A 453 11.53 6.99 -19.12
N HIS A 454 11.62 5.84 -18.45
CA HIS A 454 11.64 5.75 -17.00
C HIS A 454 13.07 5.47 -16.54
#